data_AF-A0A6B0DKC8-F1
#
_entry.id   AF-A0A6B0DKC8-F1
#
_cell.length_a   1.000
_cell.length_b   1.000
_cell.length_c   1.000
_cell.angle_alpha   90.00
_cell.angle_beta   90.00
_cell.angle_gamma   90.00
#
_symmetry.space_group_name_H-M   'P 1'
#
loop_
_entity.id
_entity.type
_entity.pdbx_description
1 polymer ?
#
loop_
_entity_poly.entity_id
_entity_poly.type
_entity_poly.pdbx_seq_one_letter_code
_entity_poly.pdbx_strand_id
1 'polypeptide(L)'
;DDNTKLIPNVDRIFILPKRIDKGNAINELLKILNIKNDNLCVVGDGENDIDMFRVAGFPASLANSVKELKNISKFVSNRSYSDGTIDILEKLKNLNFKY
;
A
#
# COMPACT_ATOMS: atom_id res chain seq x y z
N ASP A 1 -8.81 -25.56 1.92
CA ASP A 1 -8.48 -26.24 0.63
C ASP A 1 -7.24 -25.60 0.03
N ASP A 2 -6.70 -26.20 -1.04
CA ASP A 2 -5.52 -25.69 -1.76
C ASP A 2 -5.78 -24.40 -2.55
N ASN A 3 -6.98 -23.83 -2.52
CA ASN A 3 -7.35 -22.61 -3.23
C ASN A 3 -7.52 -21.42 -2.29
N THR A 4 -7.22 -21.56 -1.00
CA THR A 4 -7.40 -20.51 0.01
C THR A 4 -6.06 -20.07 0.62
N LYS A 5 -5.95 -18.78 0.98
CA LYS A 5 -4.83 -18.16 1.72
C LYS A 5 -5.37 -17.49 2.98
N LEU A 6 -4.68 -17.69 4.08
CA LEU A 6 -4.87 -16.92 5.31
C LEU A 6 -3.93 -15.71 5.28
N ILE A 7 -4.46 -14.51 5.47
CA ILE A 7 -3.69 -13.27 5.52
C ILE A 7 -3.91 -12.64 6.89
N PRO A 8 -2.89 -12.64 7.77
CA PRO A 8 -2.93 -11.86 9.00
C PRO A 8 -3.16 -10.38 8.68
N ASN A 9 -3.87 -9.67 9.54
CA ASN A 9 -4.07 -8.23 9.43
C ASN A 9 -4.34 -7.63 10.81
N VAL A 10 -3.28 -7.15 11.46
CA VAL A 10 -3.28 -6.56 12.80
C VAL A 10 -3.91 -7.53 13.82
N ASP A 11 -5.21 -7.39 14.09
CA ASP A 11 -5.94 -8.21 15.07
C ASP A 11 -6.93 -9.20 14.40
N ARG A 12 -6.76 -9.44 13.09
CA ARG A 12 -7.71 -10.21 12.26
C ARG A 12 -6.98 -11.17 11.34
N ILE A 13 -7.71 -12.13 10.80
CA ILE A 13 -7.25 -13.01 9.71
C ILE A 13 -8.28 -12.93 8.59
N PHE A 14 -7.80 -12.66 7.37
CA PHE A 14 -8.61 -12.73 6.16
C PHE A 14 -8.45 -14.10 5.52
N ILE A 15 -9.57 -14.66 5.07
CA ILE A 15 -9.62 -15.92 4.33
C ILE A 15 -9.99 -15.56 2.90
N LEU A 16 -9.03 -15.64 1.98
CA LEU A 16 -9.19 -15.21 0.59
C LEU A 16 -8.80 -16.32 -0.38
N PRO A 17 -9.34 -16.33 -1.62
CA PRO A 17 -8.82 -17.20 -2.66
C PRO A 17 -7.34 -16.93 -2.92
N LYS A 18 -6.57 -17.97 -3.26
CA LYS A 18 -5.19 -17.82 -3.69
C LYS A 18 -5.16 -16.88 -4.91
N ARG A 19 -4.19 -15.96 -4.92
CA ARG A 19 -3.97 -14.90 -5.94
C ARG A 19 -4.90 -13.68 -5.84
N ILE A 20 -5.75 -13.59 -4.82
CA ILE A 20 -6.50 -12.35 -4.54
C ILE A 20 -5.81 -11.58 -3.42
N ASP A 21 -5.22 -10.43 -3.79
CA ASP A 21 -4.62 -9.47 -2.89
C ASP A 21 -4.63 -8.06 -3.51
N LYS A 22 -4.30 -7.05 -2.71
CA LYS A 22 -4.30 -5.65 -3.14
C LYS A 22 -3.25 -5.37 -4.23
N GLY A 23 -2.12 -6.09 -4.21
CA GLY A 23 -1.06 -5.94 -5.20
C GLY A 23 -1.51 -6.38 -6.59
N ASN A 24 -2.15 -7.53 -6.70
CA ASN A 24 -2.71 -8.03 -7.96
C ASN A 24 -3.82 -7.11 -8.49
N ALA A 25 -4.71 -6.64 -7.61
CA ALA A 25 -5.76 -5.69 -8.00
C ALA A 25 -5.18 -4.39 -8.58
N ILE A 26 -4.14 -3.83 -7.94
CA ILE A 26 -3.46 -2.64 -8.44
C ILE A 26 -2.74 -2.91 -9.76
N ASN A 27 -2.04 -4.03 -9.91
CA ASN A 27 -1.37 -4.37 -11.16
C ASN A 27 -2.36 -4.44 -12.34
N GLU A 28 -3.53 -5.03 -12.15
CA GLU A 28 -4.57 -5.05 -13.18
C GLU A 28 -5.12 -3.64 -13.47
N LEU A 29 -5.35 -2.82 -12.43
CA LEU A 29 -5.79 -1.44 -12.60
C LEU A 29 -4.78 -0.59 -13.40
N LEU A 30 -3.49 -0.70 -13.09
CA LEU A 30 -2.43 0.03 -13.79
C LEU A 30 -2.35 -0.35 -15.27
N LYS A 31 -2.56 -1.63 -15.61
CA LYS A 31 -2.65 -2.09 -17.01
C LYS A 31 -3.82 -1.43 -17.74
N ILE A 32 -5.01 -1.41 -17.11
CA ILE A 32 -6.22 -0.80 -17.69
C ILE A 32 -6.01 0.69 -17.94
N LEU A 33 -5.37 1.38 -17.01
CA LEU A 33 -5.12 2.83 -17.11
C LEU A 33 -3.88 3.19 -17.93
N ASN A 34 -3.09 2.19 -18.37
CA ASN A 34 -1.78 2.38 -19.01
C ASN A 34 -0.84 3.28 -18.19
N ILE A 35 -0.81 3.09 -16.87
CA ILE A 35 0.04 3.83 -15.92
C ILE A 35 1.19 2.93 -15.47
N LYS A 36 2.40 3.48 -15.42
CA LYS A 36 3.57 2.77 -14.88
C LYS A 36 3.57 2.79 -13.35
N ASN A 37 4.07 1.72 -12.75
CA ASN A 37 4.25 1.59 -11.30
C ASN A 37 5.01 2.77 -10.67
N ASP A 38 5.99 3.35 -11.37
CA ASP A 38 6.75 4.52 -10.90
C ASP A 38 5.88 5.76 -10.63
N ASN A 39 4.73 5.84 -11.30
CA ASN A 39 3.74 6.90 -11.14
C ASN A 39 2.64 6.54 -10.13
N LEU A 40 2.79 5.43 -9.40
CA LEU A 40 1.85 5.01 -8.38
C LEU A 40 2.40 5.33 -6.98
N CYS A 41 1.60 6.08 -6.21
CA CYS A 41 1.70 6.13 -4.76
C CYS A 41 0.64 5.24 -4.13
N VAL A 42 1.03 4.46 -3.12
CA VAL A 42 0.09 3.72 -2.26
C VAL A 42 0.30 4.12 -0.81
N VAL A 43 -0.80 4.11 -0.04
CA VAL A 43 -0.79 4.40 1.39
C VAL A 43 -1.44 3.23 2.12
N GLY A 44 -0.80 2.73 3.17
CA GLY A 44 -1.33 1.60 3.95
C GLY A 44 -0.72 1.47 5.34
N ASP A 45 -1.31 0.59 6.14
CA ASP A 45 -0.97 0.42 7.54
C ASP A 45 -0.98 -1.02 8.06
N GLY A 46 -1.63 -1.96 7.36
CA GLY A 46 -1.71 -3.36 7.75
C GLY A 46 -0.87 -4.32 6.89
N GLU A 47 -0.72 -5.56 7.35
CA GLU A 47 0.02 -6.61 6.63
C GLU A 47 -0.61 -6.93 5.27
N ASN A 48 -1.93 -6.75 5.12
CA ASN A 48 -2.62 -6.94 3.85
C ASN A 48 -2.23 -5.92 2.76
N ASP A 49 -1.51 -4.86 3.12
CA ASP A 49 -1.02 -3.83 2.21
C ASP A 49 0.38 -4.16 1.66
N ILE A 50 1.09 -5.12 2.24
CA ILE A 50 2.49 -5.44 1.86
C ILE A 50 2.61 -5.71 0.36
N ASP A 51 1.65 -6.44 -0.21
CA ASP A 51 1.69 -6.82 -1.62
C ASP A 51 1.51 -5.59 -2.55
N MET A 52 0.75 -4.56 -2.16
CA MET A 52 0.69 -3.33 -2.96
C MET A 52 1.92 -2.43 -2.78
N PHE A 53 2.56 -2.45 -1.61
CA PHE A 53 3.79 -1.68 -1.37
C PHE A 53 4.95 -2.17 -2.26
N ARG A 54 5.00 -3.47 -2.56
CA ARG A 54 5.99 -4.05 -3.48
C ARG A 54 5.79 -3.65 -4.94
N VAL A 55 4.59 -3.20 -5.29
CA VAL A 55 4.23 -2.80 -6.67
C VAL A 55 4.52 -1.32 -6.91
N ALA A 56 4.22 -0.45 -5.93
CA ALA A 56 4.25 1.00 -6.11
C ALA A 56 5.67 1.58 -6.19
N GLY A 57 5.84 2.61 -7.02
CA GLY A 57 7.08 3.41 -7.07
C GLY A 57 7.22 4.37 -5.89
N PHE A 58 6.12 4.68 -5.22
CA PHE A 58 6.09 5.46 -3.98
C PHE A 58 5.21 4.78 -2.91
N PRO A 59 5.71 3.74 -2.23
CA PRO A 59 5.01 3.15 -1.10
C PRO A 59 5.17 4.04 0.15
N ALA A 60 4.06 4.43 0.77
CA ALA A 60 4.08 5.28 1.96
C ALA A 60 3.25 4.67 3.10
N SER A 61 3.76 4.71 4.32
CA SER A 61 3.06 4.21 5.51
C SER A 61 2.82 5.32 6.54
N LEU A 62 1.99 5.00 7.53
CA LEU A 62 1.52 5.88 8.60
C LEU A 62 2.25 5.57 9.91
N ALA A 63 2.13 6.46 10.90
CA ALA A 63 2.74 6.24 12.21
C ALA A 63 2.17 5.01 12.93
N ASN A 64 0.91 4.66 12.70
CA ASN A 64 0.26 3.47 13.26
C ASN A 64 0.51 2.18 12.45
N SER A 65 1.26 2.24 11.35
CA SER A 65 1.47 1.07 10.50
C SER A 65 2.34 0.00 11.17
N VAL A 66 2.12 -1.25 10.77
CA VAL A 66 2.94 -2.39 11.15
C VAL A 66 4.41 -2.20 10.74
N LYS A 67 5.33 -2.81 11.48
CA LYS A 67 6.77 -2.61 11.31
C LYS A 67 7.24 -3.04 9.91
N GLU A 68 6.65 -4.10 9.39
CA GLU A 68 6.92 -4.69 8.09
C GLU A 68 6.69 -3.68 6.97
N LEU A 69 5.57 -2.94 7.00
CA LEU A 69 5.29 -1.88 6.04
C LEU A 69 6.27 -0.73 6.16
N LYS A 70 6.53 -0.25 7.38
CA LYS A 70 7.47 0.85 7.62
C LYS A 70 8.85 0.56 7.03
N ASN A 71 9.31 -0.70 7.13
CA ASN A 71 10.60 -1.12 6.58
C ASN A 71 10.68 -1.11 5.04
N ILE A 72 9.55 -1.27 4.35
CA ILE A 72 9.49 -1.27 2.87
C ILE A 72 8.93 0.05 2.31
N SER A 73 8.70 1.05 3.16
CA SER A 73 8.17 2.35 2.76
C SER A 73 9.27 3.27 2.27
N LYS A 74 8.98 4.03 1.22
CA LYS A 74 9.82 5.16 0.77
C LYS A 74 9.61 6.39 1.65
N PHE A 75 8.45 6.51 2.27
CA PHE A 75 8.14 7.55 3.25
C PHE A 75 7.25 6.98 4.36
N VAL A 76 7.55 7.33 5.60
CA VAL A 76 6.74 6.99 6.76
C VAL A 76 6.27 8.30 7.38
N SER A 77 4.97 8.55 7.38
CA SER A 77 4.41 9.72 8.06
C SER A 77 4.60 9.59 9.56
N ASN A 78 4.82 10.71 10.24
CA ASN A 78 4.83 10.78 11.70
C ASN A 78 3.42 10.89 12.30
N ARG A 79 2.37 10.93 11.48
CA ARG A 79 0.96 10.96 11.91
C ARG A 79 0.26 9.65 11.57
N SER A 80 -0.76 9.34 12.36
CA SER A 80 -1.55 8.11 12.21
C SER A 80 -2.80 8.37 11.37
N TYR A 81 -3.36 7.30 10.81
CA TYR A 81 -4.68 7.32 10.15
C TYR A 81 -4.81 8.43 9.10
N SER A 82 -5.95 9.13 9.07
CA SER A 82 -6.25 10.18 8.09
C SER A 82 -5.23 11.32 8.09
N ASP A 83 -4.72 11.70 9.25
CA ASP A 83 -3.75 12.80 9.36
C ASP A 83 -2.41 12.43 8.70
N GLY A 84 -2.02 11.16 8.77
CA GLY A 84 -0.85 10.67 8.06
C GLY A 84 -1.07 10.61 6.55
N THR A 85 -2.27 10.26 6.10
CA THR A 85 -2.62 10.32 4.67
C THR A 85 -2.55 11.77 4.15
N ILE A 86 -3.03 12.75 4.92
CA ILE A 86 -2.92 14.17 4.55
C ILE A 86 -1.45 14.60 4.44
N ASP A 87 -0.63 14.26 5.43
CA ASP A 87 0.82 14.54 5.43
C ASP A 87 1.52 13.93 4.19
N ILE A 88 1.18 12.70 3.82
CA ILE A 88 1.69 12.06 2.60
C ILE A 88 1.27 12.83 1.34
N LEU A 89 0.01 13.25 1.25
CA LEU A 89 -0.47 14.03 0.10
C LEU A 89 0.24 15.38 -0.01
N GLU A 90 0.46 16.07 1.11
CA GLU A 90 1.23 17.32 1.15
C GLU A 90 2.68 17.09 0.71
N LYS A 91 3.30 15.99 1.16
CA LYS A 91 4.65 15.59 0.74
C LYS A 91 4.72 15.38 -0.77
N LEU A 92 3.75 14.68 -1.38
CA LEU A 92 3.71 14.43 -2.82
C LEU A 92 3.54 15.72 -3.62
N LYS A 93 2.65 16.63 -3.18
CA LYS A 93 2.50 17.96 -3.81
C LYS A 93 3.83 18.72 -3.85
N ASN A 94 4.58 18.69 -2.75
CA ASN A 94 5.88 19.35 -2.65
C ASN A 94 6.99 18.70 -3.49
N LEU A 95 6.84 17.42 -3.85
CA LEU A 95 7.76 16.71 -4.74
C LEU A 95 7.48 16.94 -6.23
N ASN A 96 6.55 17.85 -6.58
CA ASN A 96 6.06 18.05 -7.94
C ASN A 96 5.58 16.75 -8.58
N PHE A 97 5.00 15.84 -7.79
CA PHE A 97 4.30 14.69 -8.34
C PHE A 97 3.12 15.24 -9.15
N LYS A 98 3.25 15.26 -10.48
CA LYS A 98 2.19 15.70 -11.39
C LYS A 98 1.18 14.56 -11.51
N TYR A 99 -0.01 14.78 -10.96
CA TYR A 99 -1.20 13.96 -11.18
C TYR A 99 -1.83 14.27 -12.54
#